data_AF-A0A345H8J8-F1
#
_entry.id   AF-A0A345H8J8-F1
#
_cell.length_a   1.000
_cell.length_b   1.000
_cell.length_c   1.000
_cell.angle_alpha   90.00
_cell.angle_beta   90.00
_cell.angle_gamma   90.00
#
_symmetry.space_group_name_H-M   'P 1'
#
loop_
_entity.id
_entity.type
_entity.pdbx_description
1 polymer ?
#
loop_
_entity_poly.entity_id
_entity_poly.type
_entity_poly.pdbx_seq_one_letter_code
_entity_poly.pdbx_strand_id
1 'polypeptide(L)'
;MKKFKLKAILGVLTVFAIALFASCSDDDAATGGQPVIESVSLAQNDSLVGQGYANNMYIVRGKGFTGTQKIYFNETDTYFNPTLVTDEVILVTIDRDTPYADTVDELKVVTDGGTAIYNFVVAPPAPEVLSFNPVNAAEGEEITIYGSYFLDPVVTVGEVEAQIVSSTLTEIVAIMPADSNLKYLTVTTISGDSQWGTAVGTAIYDDAFYAPWDIEEWNNHEYITDLAKAAQGTTFIKKEISGWDNIQGNWGWDDQISQYSGIHFSVRSDDAGKLVLIFNGNNWGDDNFSFETGTEWVDYTFTWEELGGMPEALQNISFQEFSGEAHNYYFDNIGFTVAE
;
A
#
# COMPACT_ATOMS: atom_id res chain seq x y z
N MET A 1 97.33 -20.00 21.32
CA MET A 1 95.91 -19.81 21.71
C MET A 1 95.25 -21.18 21.85
N LYS A 2 94.47 -21.34 22.92
CA LYS A 2 93.69 -22.52 23.41
C LYS A 2 92.77 -23.10 22.30
N LYS A 3 92.28 -24.36 22.25
CA LYS A 3 92.42 -25.64 22.98
C LYS A 3 91.74 -26.71 22.09
N PHE A 4 92.19 -27.95 22.16
CA PHE A 4 91.64 -29.18 21.55
C PHE A 4 90.34 -29.68 22.24
N LYS A 5 89.59 -30.57 21.52
CA LYS A 5 88.88 -31.82 21.91
C LYS A 5 87.40 -31.86 21.45
N LEU A 6 86.98 -32.77 20.55
CA LEU A 6 86.80 -34.25 20.64
C LEU A 6 85.56 -34.65 21.49
N LYS A 7 84.51 -35.21 20.86
CA LYS A 7 83.95 -36.56 21.12
C LYS A 7 82.51 -36.72 20.57
N ALA A 8 82.31 -37.79 19.80
CA ALA A 8 81.03 -38.40 19.50
C ALA A 8 80.47 -39.15 20.71
N ILE A 9 79.15 -39.19 20.89
CA ILE A 9 78.43 -40.24 21.63
C ILE A 9 77.09 -40.55 20.93
N LEU A 10 76.94 -41.83 20.63
CA LEU A 10 75.80 -42.59 20.14
C LEU A 10 74.73 -42.72 21.24
N GLY A 11 73.44 -42.62 20.90
CA GLY A 11 72.34 -42.84 21.85
C GLY A 11 70.97 -43.00 21.18
N VAL A 12 70.68 -44.24 20.77
CA VAL A 12 69.38 -44.94 20.67
C VAL A 12 68.14 -44.12 21.08
N LEU A 13 67.10 -44.02 20.22
CA LEU A 13 65.75 -44.54 20.49
C LEU A 13 64.72 -44.18 19.39
N THR A 14 64.02 -45.24 18.95
CA THR A 14 62.60 -45.28 18.51
C THR A 14 62.15 -44.55 17.24
N VAL A 15 61.93 -45.39 16.22
CA VAL A 15 60.75 -45.38 15.35
C VAL A 15 59.50 -45.05 16.17
N PHE A 16 58.79 -43.98 15.82
CA PHE A 16 57.37 -43.84 16.14
C PHE A 16 56.67 -43.23 14.94
N ALA A 17 55.84 -44.06 14.30
CA ALA A 17 54.86 -43.64 13.31
C ALA A 17 53.88 -42.68 14.00
N ILE A 18 53.87 -41.42 13.60
CA ILE A 18 52.77 -40.52 13.93
C ILE A 18 51.69 -40.79 12.89
N ALA A 19 50.76 -41.66 13.29
CA ALA A 19 49.43 -41.70 12.73
C ALA A 19 48.83 -40.30 12.86
N LEU A 20 48.53 -39.67 11.73
CA LEU A 20 47.62 -38.55 11.68
C LEU A 20 46.24 -39.10 12.08
N PHE A 21 45.90 -38.96 13.35
CA PHE A 21 44.52 -39.07 13.80
C PHE A 21 43.76 -37.93 13.14
N ALA A 22 42.96 -38.28 12.13
CA ALA A 22 41.80 -37.49 11.75
C ALA A 22 40.92 -37.40 13.01
N SER A 23 40.90 -36.22 13.61
CA SER A 23 39.92 -35.88 14.65
C SER A 23 38.62 -35.52 13.94
N CYS A 24 37.81 -36.52 13.62
CA CYS A 24 36.37 -36.30 13.54
C CYS A 24 35.89 -36.12 14.97
N SER A 25 35.62 -34.88 15.36
CA SER A 25 34.67 -34.63 16.44
C SER A 25 33.28 -34.88 15.86
N ASP A 26 32.73 -36.06 16.15
CA ASP A 26 31.29 -36.30 16.06
C ASP A 26 30.61 -35.44 17.14
N ASP A 27 30.34 -34.18 16.80
CA ASP A 27 29.35 -33.37 17.50
C ASP A 27 28.12 -33.26 16.58
N ASP A 28 27.34 -34.34 16.56
CA ASP A 28 25.97 -34.35 16.02
C ASP A 28 25.02 -33.62 16.98
N ALA A 29 25.28 -32.33 17.20
CA ALA A 29 24.20 -31.38 17.37
C ALA A 29 23.75 -31.03 15.95
N ALA A 30 22.46 -31.13 15.65
CA ALA A 30 21.89 -30.68 14.38
C ALA A 30 22.10 -29.16 14.26
N THR A 31 23.30 -28.78 13.86
CA THR A 31 23.71 -27.41 13.63
C THR A 31 23.46 -27.24 12.14
N GLY A 32 22.38 -26.52 11.80
CA GLY A 32 22.08 -26.19 10.41
C GLY A 32 23.37 -25.69 9.74
N GLY A 33 23.70 -26.24 8.57
CA GLY A 33 24.91 -25.83 7.85
C GLY A 33 24.91 -24.31 7.61
N GLN A 34 26.09 -23.73 7.41
CA GLN A 34 26.20 -22.31 7.11
C GLN A 34 25.24 -21.93 5.96
N PRO A 35 24.33 -20.95 6.18
CA PRO A 35 23.34 -20.61 5.16
C PRO A 35 24.03 -20.01 3.94
N VAL A 36 23.44 -20.22 2.77
CA VAL A 36 23.91 -19.66 1.49
C VAL A 36 22.71 -19.13 0.73
N ILE A 37 22.81 -17.90 0.21
CA ILE A 37 21.85 -17.34 -0.73
C ILE A 37 22.41 -17.53 -2.14
N GLU A 38 21.64 -18.18 -3.00
CA GLU A 38 22.02 -18.48 -4.38
C GLU A 38 21.37 -17.51 -5.36
N SER A 39 20.12 -17.11 -5.11
CA SER A 39 19.39 -16.17 -5.97
C SER A 39 18.20 -15.52 -5.27
N VAL A 40 17.73 -14.42 -5.84
CA VAL A 40 16.51 -13.73 -5.43
C VAL A 40 15.62 -13.55 -6.66
N SER A 41 14.32 -13.77 -6.52
CA SER A 41 13.32 -13.48 -7.55
C SER A 41 12.12 -12.74 -7.00
N LEU A 42 11.36 -12.06 -7.88
CA LEU A 42 10.07 -11.48 -7.52
C LEU A 42 9.05 -12.57 -7.19
N ALA A 43 8.31 -12.44 -6.09
CA ALA A 43 7.34 -13.46 -5.71
C ALA A 43 6.14 -13.55 -6.67
N GLN A 44 5.80 -12.45 -7.36
CA GLN A 44 4.64 -12.38 -8.26
C GLN A 44 4.76 -13.32 -9.47
N ASN A 45 5.95 -13.44 -10.05
CA ASN A 45 6.17 -14.11 -11.34
C ASN A 45 7.45 -14.97 -11.38
N ASP A 46 8.17 -15.06 -10.26
CA ASP A 46 9.41 -15.80 -10.09
C ASP A 46 10.57 -15.39 -11.02
N SER A 47 10.56 -14.14 -11.52
CA SER A 47 11.67 -13.63 -12.33
C SER A 47 12.87 -13.26 -11.46
N LEU A 48 14.06 -13.76 -11.81
CA LEU A 48 15.32 -13.44 -11.12
C LEU A 48 15.63 -11.94 -11.17
N VAL A 49 16.09 -11.39 -10.04
CA VAL A 49 16.41 -9.98 -9.89
C VAL A 49 17.72 -9.75 -9.13
N GLY A 50 18.42 -8.67 -9.48
CA GLY A 50 19.59 -8.16 -8.72
C GLY A 50 19.27 -6.98 -7.81
N GLN A 51 18.04 -6.46 -7.88
CA GLN A 51 17.53 -5.39 -7.04
C GLN A 51 16.09 -5.71 -6.60
N GLY A 52 15.67 -5.15 -5.47
CA GLY A 52 14.29 -5.25 -5.00
C GLY A 52 13.77 -3.91 -4.54
N TYR A 53 12.48 -3.68 -4.72
CA TYR A 53 11.78 -2.48 -4.30
C TYR A 53 11.21 -2.70 -2.91
N ALA A 54 11.33 -1.71 -2.03
CA ALA A 54 10.71 -1.75 -0.72
C ALA A 54 9.19 -2.02 -0.85
N ASN A 55 8.60 -2.64 0.16
CA ASN A 55 7.20 -3.07 0.19
C ASN A 55 6.80 -4.16 -0.82
N ASN A 56 7.74 -4.76 -1.56
CA ASN A 56 7.50 -5.90 -2.44
C ASN A 56 8.00 -7.22 -1.82
N MET A 57 7.32 -8.32 -2.16
CA MET A 57 7.68 -9.67 -1.72
C MET A 57 8.63 -10.36 -2.71
N TYR A 58 9.65 -11.01 -2.14
CA TYR A 58 10.70 -11.72 -2.87
C TYR A 58 10.81 -13.17 -2.40
N ILE A 59 11.27 -14.02 -3.32
CA ILE A 59 11.66 -15.39 -3.05
C ILE A 59 13.18 -15.44 -3.00
N VAL A 60 13.74 -15.67 -1.81
CA VAL A 60 15.16 -15.88 -1.60
C VAL A 60 15.43 -17.38 -1.64
N ARG A 61 16.26 -17.84 -2.58
CA ARG A 61 16.60 -19.25 -2.75
C ARG A 61 18.03 -19.53 -2.34
N GLY A 62 18.23 -20.69 -1.74
CA GLY A 62 19.52 -21.04 -1.16
C GLY A 62 19.49 -22.37 -0.45
N LYS A 63 20.27 -22.46 0.63
CA LYS A 63 20.38 -23.65 1.49
C LYS A 63 20.60 -23.22 2.94
N GLY A 64 20.19 -24.06 3.89
CA GLY A 64 20.45 -23.86 5.31
C GLY A 64 19.62 -22.74 5.94
N PHE A 65 18.44 -22.41 5.40
CA PHE A 65 17.56 -21.37 5.94
C PHE A 65 16.69 -21.86 7.11
N THR A 66 16.69 -23.16 7.43
CA THR A 66 16.01 -23.67 8.63
C THR A 66 16.59 -23.00 9.89
N GLY A 67 15.73 -22.49 10.78
CA GLY A 67 16.17 -21.76 11.96
C GLY A 67 16.61 -20.32 11.66
N THR A 68 16.11 -19.71 10.58
CA THR A 68 16.26 -18.26 10.34
C THR A 68 15.76 -17.47 11.54
N GLN A 69 16.60 -16.56 12.03
CA GLN A 69 16.33 -15.68 13.17
C GLN A 69 16.09 -14.24 12.73
N LYS A 70 16.83 -13.77 11.72
CA LYS A 70 16.81 -12.38 11.23
C LYS A 70 17.07 -12.33 9.73
N ILE A 71 16.43 -11.37 9.08
CA ILE A 71 16.70 -11.00 7.69
C ILE A 71 16.91 -9.50 7.68
N TYR A 72 17.99 -9.05 7.06
CA TYR A 72 18.30 -7.64 6.92
C TYR A 72 18.40 -7.26 5.45
N PHE A 73 17.84 -6.10 5.12
CA PHE A 73 18.11 -5.39 3.87
C PHE A 73 18.74 -4.04 4.23
N ASN A 74 19.92 -3.74 3.71
CA ASN A 74 20.65 -2.49 4.02
C ASN A 74 20.79 -2.21 5.53
N GLU A 75 21.10 -3.24 6.31
CA GLU A 75 21.18 -3.22 7.79
C GLU A 75 19.84 -3.04 8.53
N THR A 76 18.73 -2.83 7.83
CA THR A 76 17.39 -2.76 8.41
C THR A 76 16.86 -4.16 8.68
N ASP A 77 16.55 -4.46 9.95
CA ASP A 77 15.91 -5.72 10.37
C ASP A 77 14.48 -5.78 9.81
N THR A 78 14.26 -6.73 8.91
CA THR A 78 12.99 -6.92 8.21
C THR A 78 12.23 -8.09 8.83
N TYR A 79 10.97 -7.84 9.18
CA TYR A 79 10.08 -8.90 9.63
C TYR A 79 9.90 -9.96 8.54
N PHE A 80 9.88 -11.23 8.94
CA PHE A 80 9.50 -12.34 8.09
C PHE A 80 8.58 -13.28 8.86
N ASN A 81 7.68 -13.94 8.13
CA ASN A 81 6.84 -14.99 8.70
C ASN A 81 7.62 -16.32 8.67
N PRO A 82 7.94 -16.94 9.83
CA PRO A 82 8.70 -18.20 9.86
C PRO A 82 8.01 -19.36 9.14
N THR A 83 6.68 -19.30 8.96
CA THR A 83 5.93 -20.33 8.19
C THR A 83 6.19 -20.27 6.69
N LEU A 84 6.75 -19.16 6.20
CA LEU A 84 7.17 -18.96 4.81
C LEU A 84 8.67 -19.24 4.61
N VAL A 85 9.30 -19.91 5.57
CA VAL A 85 10.69 -20.33 5.51
C VAL A 85 10.76 -21.85 5.45
N THR A 86 11.46 -22.35 4.43
CA THR A 86 11.91 -23.74 4.30
C THR A 86 13.43 -23.76 4.34
N ASP A 87 14.06 -24.92 4.25
CA ASP A 87 15.54 -24.97 4.22
C ASP A 87 16.15 -24.31 2.98
N GLU A 88 15.41 -24.27 1.87
CA GLU A 88 15.91 -23.83 0.56
C GLU A 88 15.29 -22.51 0.08
N VAL A 89 14.19 -22.08 0.70
CA VAL A 89 13.39 -20.94 0.25
C VAL A 89 12.90 -20.10 1.42
N ILE A 90 13.03 -18.79 1.31
CA ILE A 90 12.38 -17.80 2.17
C ILE A 90 11.49 -16.92 1.28
N LEU A 91 10.23 -16.72 1.65
CA LEU A 91 9.45 -15.59 1.15
C LEU A 91 9.50 -14.45 2.17
N VAL A 92 9.95 -13.28 1.73
CA VAL A 92 10.10 -12.10 2.58
C VAL A 92 9.70 -10.84 1.84
N THR A 93 9.01 -9.93 2.52
CA THR A 93 8.70 -8.59 2.01
C THR A 93 9.77 -7.64 2.51
N ILE A 94 10.40 -6.87 1.62
CA ILE A 94 11.34 -5.82 2.04
C ILE A 94 10.55 -4.76 2.81
N ASP A 95 11.00 -4.39 4.00
CA ASP A 95 10.33 -3.39 4.82
C ASP A 95 10.20 -2.06 4.04
N ARG A 96 9.02 -1.42 4.12
CA ARG A 96 8.70 -0.18 3.39
C ARG A 96 9.65 0.97 3.73
N ASP A 97 10.17 0.99 4.96
CA ASP A 97 11.06 2.04 5.46
C ASP A 97 12.55 1.70 5.26
N THR A 98 12.86 0.61 4.54
CA THR A 98 14.24 0.23 4.23
C THR A 98 14.94 1.35 3.46
N PRO A 99 16.08 1.88 3.96
CA PRO A 99 16.85 2.88 3.24
C PRO A 99 17.34 2.34 1.88
N TYR A 100 17.30 3.20 0.87
CA TYR A 100 17.67 2.87 -0.52
C TYR A 100 18.74 3.81 -1.11
N ALA A 101 19.18 4.82 -0.37
CA ALA A 101 20.22 5.77 -0.78
C ALA A 101 21.41 5.70 0.17
N ASP A 102 22.63 5.75 -0.37
CA ASP A 102 23.90 5.70 0.36
C ASP A 102 24.01 4.50 1.32
N THR A 103 23.55 3.33 0.88
CA THR A 103 23.51 2.10 1.69
C THR A 103 24.57 1.08 1.27
N VAL A 104 24.59 -0.08 1.94
CA VAL A 104 25.54 -1.17 1.72
C VAL A 104 25.14 -2.14 0.59
N ASP A 105 23.95 -1.99 0.02
CA ASP A 105 23.37 -2.89 -1.00
C ASP A 105 23.49 -4.38 -0.63
N GLU A 106 22.99 -4.74 0.56
CA GLU A 106 23.13 -6.08 1.14
C GLU A 106 21.79 -6.68 1.58
N LEU A 107 21.55 -7.92 1.16
CA LEU A 107 20.63 -8.87 1.81
C LEU A 107 21.44 -9.80 2.72
N LYS A 108 21.09 -9.83 4.00
CA LYS A 108 21.72 -10.70 5.00
C LYS A 108 20.70 -11.59 5.71
N VAL A 109 20.92 -12.90 5.72
CA VAL A 109 20.10 -13.88 6.43
C VAL A 109 20.91 -14.48 7.59
N VAL A 110 20.39 -14.38 8.80
CA VAL A 110 21.00 -14.94 10.02
C VAL A 110 20.17 -16.12 10.48
N THR A 111 20.83 -17.26 10.71
CA THR A 111 20.25 -18.52 11.18
C THR A 111 21.01 -18.99 12.42
N ASP A 112 20.49 -20.02 13.10
CA ASP A 112 21.22 -20.72 14.17
C ASP A 112 22.59 -21.28 13.70
N GLY A 113 22.73 -21.57 12.40
CA GLY A 113 23.91 -22.15 11.77
C GLY A 113 24.96 -21.15 11.25
N GLY A 114 24.64 -19.85 11.26
CA GLY A 114 25.53 -18.81 10.77
C GLY A 114 24.82 -17.73 9.94
N THR A 115 25.58 -17.04 9.10
CA THR A 115 25.10 -15.87 8.33
C THR A 115 25.42 -16.01 6.85
N ALA A 116 24.44 -15.73 6.01
CA ALA A 116 24.58 -15.57 4.57
C ALA A 116 24.49 -14.09 4.22
N ILE A 117 25.38 -13.63 3.34
CA ILE A 117 25.41 -12.26 2.82
C ILE A 117 25.32 -12.36 1.30
N TYR A 118 24.46 -11.53 0.71
CA TYR A 118 24.21 -11.46 -0.72
C TYR A 118 24.14 -10.00 -1.14
N ASN A 119 24.86 -9.64 -2.21
CA ASN A 119 24.79 -8.28 -2.76
C ASN A 119 23.42 -8.07 -3.41
N PHE A 120 22.63 -7.14 -2.86
CA PHE A 120 21.26 -6.90 -3.29
C PHE A 120 20.90 -5.43 -3.10
N VAL A 121 20.62 -4.75 -4.21
CA VAL A 121 20.25 -3.33 -4.18
C VAL A 121 18.80 -3.20 -3.74
N VAL A 122 18.52 -2.27 -2.83
CA VAL A 122 17.14 -1.91 -2.46
C VAL A 122 16.77 -0.59 -3.13
N ALA A 123 15.65 -0.58 -3.83
CA ALA A 123 15.08 0.57 -4.50
C ALA A 123 13.85 1.11 -3.75
N PRO A 124 13.46 2.38 -3.98
CA PRO A 124 12.26 2.97 -3.38
C PRO A 124 11.01 2.14 -3.67
N PRO A 125 9.98 2.17 -2.83
CA PRO A 125 8.73 1.47 -3.10
C PRO A 125 8.02 2.02 -4.35
N ALA A 126 7.06 1.26 -4.86
CA ALA A 126 6.12 1.73 -5.88
C ALA A 126 5.42 3.04 -5.41
N PRO A 127 4.99 3.91 -6.34
CA PRO A 127 4.25 5.11 -5.96
C PRO A 127 2.95 4.71 -5.25
N GLU A 128 2.43 5.59 -4.43
CA GLU A 128 1.12 5.45 -3.80
C GLU A 128 0.33 6.72 -4.10
N VAL A 129 -0.69 6.63 -4.94
CA VAL A 129 -1.64 7.71 -5.19
C VAL A 129 -2.73 7.64 -4.13
N LEU A 130 -2.86 8.71 -3.35
CA LEU A 130 -3.84 8.82 -2.26
C LEU A 130 -5.08 9.63 -2.65
N SER A 131 -4.98 10.55 -3.60
CA SER A 131 -6.10 11.24 -4.24
C SER A 131 -5.60 12.20 -5.31
N PHE A 132 -6.50 12.81 -6.09
CA PHE A 132 -6.19 13.98 -6.91
C PHE A 132 -7.36 14.96 -6.94
N ASN A 133 -7.09 16.26 -6.99
CA ASN A 133 -8.11 17.30 -6.99
C ASN A 133 -7.80 18.39 -8.04
N PRO A 134 -8.81 18.95 -8.74
CA PRO A 134 -10.21 18.52 -8.72
C PRO A 134 -10.47 17.29 -9.61
N VAL A 135 -11.32 16.38 -9.16
CA VAL A 135 -11.76 15.18 -9.88
C VAL A 135 -12.48 15.53 -11.19
N ASN A 136 -13.21 16.64 -11.20
CA ASN A 136 -13.97 17.11 -12.35
C ASN A 136 -13.19 18.13 -13.22
N ALA A 137 -11.86 18.17 -13.12
CA ALA A 137 -11.03 19.03 -13.96
C ALA A 137 -11.28 18.77 -15.46
N ALA A 138 -11.50 19.84 -16.22
CA ALA A 138 -11.61 19.78 -17.66
C ALA A 138 -10.22 19.66 -18.33
N GLU A 139 -10.20 19.27 -19.61
CA GLU A 139 -8.97 19.30 -20.42
C GLU A 139 -8.27 20.67 -20.31
N GLY A 140 -6.96 20.63 -20.04
CA GLY A 140 -6.14 21.83 -19.92
C GLY A 140 -6.17 22.50 -18.55
N GLU A 141 -7.01 22.05 -17.63
CA GLU A 141 -7.01 22.52 -16.24
C GLU A 141 -5.92 21.82 -15.41
N GLU A 142 -5.47 22.50 -14.36
CA GLU A 142 -4.46 21.98 -13.44
C GLU A 142 -5.12 21.07 -12.40
N ILE A 143 -4.50 19.92 -12.16
CA ILE A 143 -4.81 19.02 -11.05
C ILE A 143 -3.60 18.87 -10.13
N THR A 144 -3.88 18.66 -8.85
CA THR A 144 -2.90 18.25 -7.85
C THR A 144 -3.15 16.82 -7.45
N ILE A 145 -2.12 15.99 -7.52
CA ILE A 145 -2.15 14.56 -7.16
C ILE A 145 -1.36 14.42 -5.85
N TYR A 146 -1.99 13.86 -4.83
CA TYR A 146 -1.41 13.65 -3.51
C TYR A 146 -1.03 12.19 -3.34
N GLY A 147 0.09 11.94 -2.65
CA GLY A 147 0.55 10.57 -2.48
C GLY A 147 1.91 10.42 -1.84
N SER A 148 2.62 9.36 -2.22
CA SER A 148 3.96 9.04 -1.75
C SER A 148 4.80 8.38 -2.84
N TYR A 149 6.11 8.54 -2.72
CA TYR A 149 7.14 7.92 -3.57
C TYR A 149 7.05 8.25 -5.06
N PHE A 150 6.66 9.49 -5.38
CA PHE A 150 6.69 10.03 -6.73
C PHE A 150 8.11 10.38 -7.19
N LEU A 151 8.98 9.37 -7.28
CA LEU A 151 10.33 9.51 -7.80
C LEU A 151 10.31 9.43 -9.34
N ASP A 152 10.67 10.52 -10.00
CA ASP A 152 10.63 10.67 -11.47
C ASP A 152 9.31 10.16 -12.09
N PRO A 153 8.17 10.72 -11.68
CA PRO A 153 6.86 10.18 -12.04
C PRO A 153 6.50 10.47 -13.49
N VAL A 154 5.68 9.58 -14.06
CA VAL A 154 4.88 9.80 -15.26
C VAL A 154 3.42 9.71 -14.85
N VAL A 155 2.60 10.67 -15.28
CA VAL A 155 1.15 10.68 -15.01
C VAL A 155 0.40 10.37 -16.29
N THR A 156 -0.54 9.43 -16.22
CA THR A 156 -1.46 9.14 -17.32
C THR A 156 -2.90 9.22 -16.83
N VAL A 157 -3.82 9.58 -17.72
CA VAL A 157 -5.25 9.45 -17.50
C VAL A 157 -5.81 8.58 -18.62
N GLY A 158 -6.23 7.36 -18.26
CA GLY A 158 -6.39 6.28 -19.21
C GLY A 158 -5.06 5.99 -19.95
N GLU A 159 -5.05 6.19 -21.27
CA GLU A 159 -3.86 5.97 -22.10
C GLU A 159 -3.11 7.25 -22.47
N VAL A 160 -3.58 8.43 -22.01
CA VAL A 160 -3.02 9.72 -22.40
C VAL A 160 -2.12 10.27 -21.30
N GLU A 161 -0.87 10.59 -21.65
CA GLU A 161 0.09 11.19 -20.73
C GLU A 161 -0.29 12.64 -20.41
N ALA A 162 -0.33 12.97 -19.12
CA ALA A 162 -0.56 14.32 -18.61
C ALA A 162 0.75 15.10 -18.56
N GLN A 163 0.68 16.41 -18.84
CA GLN A 163 1.86 17.26 -18.71
C GLN A 163 2.12 17.58 -17.23
N ILE A 164 3.22 17.10 -16.68
CA ILE A 164 3.66 17.47 -15.32
C ILE A 164 4.22 18.89 -15.31
N VAL A 165 3.68 19.73 -14.43
CA VAL A 165 4.14 21.10 -14.16
C VAL A 165 5.24 21.10 -13.09
N SER A 166 5.02 20.35 -12.01
CA SER A 166 6.00 20.14 -10.94
C SER A 166 5.73 18.84 -10.18
N SER A 167 6.76 18.25 -9.58
CA SER A 167 6.63 17.08 -8.72
C SER A 167 7.58 17.12 -7.52
N THR A 168 7.09 16.62 -6.40
CA THR A 168 7.86 16.25 -5.21
C THR A 168 7.60 14.76 -4.93
N LEU A 169 8.18 14.19 -3.87
CA LEU A 169 7.89 12.79 -3.52
C LEU A 169 6.45 12.54 -3.05
N THR A 170 5.69 13.59 -2.69
CA THR A 170 4.34 13.45 -2.10
C THR A 170 3.26 14.24 -2.83
N GLU A 171 3.63 15.01 -3.85
CA GLU A 171 2.70 15.86 -4.60
C GLU A 171 3.15 16.00 -6.05
N ILE A 172 2.23 15.87 -7.00
CA ILE A 172 2.44 16.17 -8.41
C ILE A 172 1.40 17.19 -8.84
N VAL A 173 1.82 18.25 -9.52
CA VAL A 173 0.95 19.18 -10.22
C VAL A 173 1.03 18.88 -11.70
N ALA A 174 -0.09 18.60 -12.35
CA ALA A 174 -0.17 18.22 -13.76
C ALA A 174 -1.33 18.90 -14.47
N ILE A 175 -1.29 18.94 -15.80
CA ILE A 175 -2.38 19.43 -16.64
C ILE A 175 -3.22 18.24 -17.11
N MET A 176 -4.53 18.30 -16.84
CA MET A 176 -5.49 17.28 -17.26
C MET A 176 -5.44 17.12 -18.79
N PRO A 177 -5.11 15.91 -19.30
CA PRO A 177 -5.01 15.71 -20.74
C PRO A 177 -6.41 15.71 -21.41
N ALA A 178 -6.41 15.70 -22.74
CA ALA A 178 -7.63 15.50 -23.52
C ALA A 178 -8.19 14.08 -23.33
N ASP A 179 -9.50 13.92 -23.48
CA ASP A 179 -10.19 12.62 -23.41
C ASP A 179 -9.99 11.91 -22.06
N SER A 180 -9.97 12.66 -20.96
CA SER A 180 -9.84 12.14 -19.59
C SER A 180 -11.14 11.64 -18.97
N ASN A 181 -12.29 12.13 -19.43
CA ASN A 181 -13.58 11.88 -18.80
C ASN A 181 -13.88 10.37 -18.69
N LEU A 182 -14.35 9.93 -17.52
CA LEU A 182 -14.63 8.53 -17.19
C LEU A 182 -13.41 7.60 -17.24
N LYS A 183 -12.18 8.15 -17.16
CA LYS A 183 -10.94 7.37 -17.09
C LYS A 183 -10.23 7.61 -15.77
N TYR A 184 -9.39 6.65 -15.41
CA TYR A 184 -8.63 6.67 -14.16
C TYR A 184 -7.26 7.32 -14.34
N LEU A 185 -6.81 8.00 -13.29
CA LEU A 185 -5.48 8.56 -13.19
C LEU A 185 -4.50 7.52 -12.64
N THR A 186 -3.38 7.34 -13.31
CA THR A 186 -2.30 6.44 -12.90
C THR A 186 -0.98 7.20 -12.85
N VAL A 187 -0.25 7.03 -11.74
CA VAL A 187 1.13 7.49 -11.57
C VAL A 187 2.07 6.29 -11.70
N THR A 188 3.01 6.39 -12.60
CA THR A 188 4.08 5.41 -12.85
C THR A 188 5.41 5.97 -12.39
N THR A 189 6.22 5.17 -11.71
CA THR A 189 7.63 5.43 -11.46
C THR A 189 8.48 4.25 -11.90
N ILE A 190 9.80 4.34 -11.71
CA ILE A 190 10.71 3.20 -11.95
C ILE A 190 10.40 1.99 -11.06
N SER A 191 9.61 2.19 -10.00
CA SER A 191 9.27 1.18 -8.99
C SER A 191 7.91 0.53 -9.18
N GLY A 192 7.11 0.99 -10.15
CA GLY A 192 5.78 0.46 -10.45
C GLY A 192 4.74 1.56 -10.67
N ASP A 193 3.47 1.15 -10.65
CA ASP A 193 2.32 2.01 -10.94
C ASP A 193 1.35 2.06 -9.76
N SER A 194 0.64 3.17 -9.61
CA SER A 194 -0.48 3.32 -8.69
C SER A 194 -1.59 4.13 -9.34
N GLN A 195 -2.80 3.58 -9.34
CA GLN A 195 -4.00 4.17 -9.92
C GLN A 195 -4.91 4.69 -8.80
N TRP A 196 -5.51 5.87 -8.99
CA TRP A 196 -6.56 6.36 -8.09
C TRP A 196 -7.92 5.70 -8.38
N GLY A 197 -8.72 5.51 -7.32
CA GLY A 197 -10.00 4.80 -7.39
C GLY A 197 -11.17 5.59 -7.98
N THR A 198 -11.07 6.91 -8.10
CA THR A 198 -12.14 7.76 -8.66
C THR A 198 -11.80 8.18 -10.09
N ALA A 199 -12.72 7.94 -11.02
CA ALA A 199 -12.56 8.34 -12.42
C ALA A 199 -12.77 9.85 -12.59
N VAL A 200 -12.07 10.45 -13.56
CA VAL A 200 -12.20 11.88 -13.86
C VAL A 200 -13.63 12.21 -14.29
N GLY A 201 -14.18 13.29 -13.76
CA GLY A 201 -15.51 13.79 -14.11
C GLY A 201 -16.68 13.13 -13.39
N THR A 202 -16.43 12.24 -12.41
CA THR A 202 -17.50 11.51 -11.70
C THR A 202 -17.84 12.03 -10.31
N ALA A 203 -17.17 13.08 -9.82
CA ALA A 203 -17.39 13.58 -8.47
C ALA A 203 -18.73 14.32 -8.34
N ILE A 204 -19.47 13.98 -7.29
CA ILE A 204 -20.59 14.75 -6.74
C ILE A 204 -20.08 15.69 -5.64
N TYR A 205 -19.15 15.22 -4.81
CA TYR A 205 -18.41 15.99 -3.81
C TYR A 205 -16.92 15.66 -3.88
N ASP A 206 -16.09 16.70 -4.06
CA ASP A 206 -14.63 16.66 -3.98
C ASP A 206 -14.15 18.07 -3.58
N ASP A 207 -13.85 18.25 -2.29
CA ASP A 207 -13.63 19.52 -1.57
C ASP A 207 -14.80 20.52 -1.59
N ALA A 208 -15.70 20.40 -2.56
CA ALA A 208 -16.93 21.14 -2.72
C ALA A 208 -17.96 20.27 -3.46
N PHE A 209 -19.24 20.61 -3.30
CA PHE A 209 -20.30 19.98 -4.08
C PHE A 209 -20.35 20.52 -5.52
N TYR A 210 -20.64 19.63 -6.46
CA TYR A 210 -20.97 19.97 -7.84
C TYR A 210 -22.49 20.01 -7.99
N ALA A 211 -22.99 21.11 -8.57
CA ALA A 211 -24.42 21.30 -8.80
C ALA A 211 -25.02 20.13 -9.62
N PRO A 212 -26.28 19.72 -9.34
CA PRO A 212 -27.25 20.36 -8.46
C PRO A 212 -27.15 19.92 -6.99
N TRP A 213 -26.12 19.17 -6.61
CA TRP A 213 -26.02 18.55 -5.30
C TRP A 213 -25.49 19.51 -4.23
N ASP A 214 -25.99 19.34 -3.00
CA ASP A 214 -25.47 19.99 -1.80
C ASP A 214 -25.97 19.24 -0.54
N ILE A 215 -25.40 19.56 0.62
CA ILE A 215 -25.99 19.26 1.92
C ILE A 215 -26.31 20.61 2.58
N GLU A 216 -27.60 20.84 2.83
CA GLU A 216 -28.10 22.12 3.33
C GLU A 216 -27.63 22.41 4.76
N GLU A 217 -27.37 23.69 5.08
CA GLU A 217 -26.82 24.12 6.39
C GLU A 217 -27.65 23.68 7.60
N TRP A 218 -28.96 23.47 7.45
CA TRP A 218 -29.81 23.00 8.54
C TRP A 218 -29.46 21.58 9.01
N ASN A 219 -28.63 20.84 8.27
CA ASN A 219 -28.04 19.58 8.72
C ASN A 219 -27.05 19.76 9.88
N ASN A 220 -26.54 20.97 10.15
CA ASN A 220 -25.50 21.24 11.15
C ASN A 220 -24.22 20.40 10.92
N HIS A 221 -23.83 20.20 9.67
CA HIS A 221 -22.53 19.62 9.31
C HIS A 221 -21.44 20.70 9.25
N GLU A 222 -20.19 20.25 9.27
CA GLU A 222 -18.99 21.07 9.13
C GLU A 222 -18.18 20.57 7.93
N TYR A 223 -17.51 21.47 7.22
CA TYR A 223 -16.47 21.13 6.26
C TYR A 223 -15.10 21.29 6.95
N ILE A 224 -14.31 20.21 6.97
CA ILE A 224 -13.01 20.17 7.63
C ILE A 224 -11.91 20.03 6.57
N THR A 225 -11.03 21.03 6.47
CA THR A 225 -9.86 21.01 5.58
C THR A 225 -8.64 20.47 6.33
N ASP A 226 -8.22 19.26 6.01
CA ASP A 226 -7.03 18.59 6.56
C ASP A 226 -6.57 17.48 5.61
N LEU A 227 -5.60 17.78 4.75
CA LEU A 227 -5.06 16.85 3.74
C LEU A 227 -4.60 15.52 4.35
N ALA A 228 -4.07 15.51 5.57
CA ALA A 228 -3.59 14.29 6.21
C ALA A 228 -4.72 13.36 6.67
N LYS A 229 -5.98 13.83 6.64
CA LYS A 229 -7.17 13.08 7.09
C LYS A 229 -8.27 13.00 6.05
N ALA A 230 -8.17 13.69 4.92
CA ALA A 230 -9.12 13.57 3.83
C ALA A 230 -8.96 12.23 3.10
N ALA A 231 -10.05 11.68 2.58
CA ALA A 231 -9.98 10.54 1.67
C ALA A 231 -9.76 11.02 0.22
N GLN A 232 -10.32 12.17 -0.12
CA GLN A 232 -10.27 12.77 -1.44
C GLN A 232 -10.03 14.28 -1.30
N GLY A 233 -9.10 14.82 -2.10
CA GLY A 233 -8.72 16.22 -2.02
C GLY A 233 -8.18 16.60 -0.63
N THR A 234 -8.72 17.68 -0.06
CA THR A 234 -8.27 18.27 1.21
C THR A 234 -9.40 18.45 2.23
N THR A 235 -10.66 18.42 1.81
CA THR A 235 -11.79 18.87 2.61
C THR A 235 -12.90 17.82 2.62
N PHE A 236 -13.22 17.33 3.81
CA PHE A 236 -14.29 16.34 4.03
C PHE A 236 -15.40 16.89 4.90
N ILE A 237 -16.55 16.24 4.86
CA ILE A 237 -17.74 16.59 5.64
C ILE A 237 -17.66 15.89 6.99
N LYS A 238 -17.97 16.62 8.07
CA LYS A 238 -18.12 16.07 9.43
C LYS A 238 -19.51 16.36 9.95
N LYS A 239 -20.14 15.39 10.59
CA LYS A 239 -21.38 15.61 11.35
C LYS A 239 -21.49 14.66 12.53
N GLU A 240 -21.87 15.20 13.70
CA GLU A 240 -22.42 14.39 14.77
C GLU A 240 -23.85 14.01 14.40
N ILE A 241 -24.12 12.71 14.26
CA ILE A 241 -25.46 12.19 13.97
C ILE A 241 -25.95 11.49 15.24
N SER A 242 -27.05 11.98 15.81
CA SER A 242 -27.69 11.34 16.96
C SER A 242 -28.27 9.99 16.59
N GLY A 243 -28.48 9.13 17.59
CA GLY A 243 -29.09 7.81 17.38
C GLY A 243 -30.37 7.88 16.55
N TRP A 244 -30.42 7.14 15.44
CA TRP A 244 -31.52 7.10 14.45
C TRP A 244 -31.77 8.36 13.62
N ASP A 245 -30.98 9.42 13.81
CA ASP A 245 -31.03 10.65 13.01
C ASP A 245 -30.25 10.48 11.69
N ASN A 246 -30.09 11.55 10.92
CA ASN A 246 -29.51 11.48 9.58
C ASN A 246 -28.70 12.72 9.19
N ILE A 247 -27.87 12.54 8.17
CA ILE A 247 -27.41 13.63 7.31
C ILE A 247 -28.10 13.48 5.95
N GLN A 248 -28.72 14.56 5.47
CA GLN A 248 -29.52 14.54 4.26
C GLN A 248 -28.96 15.50 3.21
N GLY A 249 -28.65 14.93 2.04
CA GLY A 249 -28.43 15.69 0.82
C GLY A 249 -29.69 16.46 0.40
N ASN A 250 -29.52 17.46 -0.44
CA ASN A 250 -30.63 18.16 -1.03
C ASN A 250 -31.40 17.27 -2.04
N TRP A 251 -32.53 17.77 -2.51
CA TRP A 251 -33.29 17.14 -3.59
C TRP A 251 -32.93 17.79 -4.92
N GLY A 252 -32.03 17.14 -5.64
CA GLY A 252 -31.64 17.50 -7.00
C GLY A 252 -32.39 16.68 -8.04
N TRP A 253 -32.20 17.00 -9.31
CA TRP A 253 -32.63 16.14 -10.42
C TRP A 253 -31.48 16.04 -11.41
N ASP A 254 -30.85 14.87 -11.48
CA ASP A 254 -29.81 14.56 -12.45
C ASP A 254 -30.17 13.28 -13.21
N ASP A 255 -30.63 13.46 -14.45
CA ASP A 255 -30.95 12.37 -15.37
C ASP A 255 -29.77 12.00 -16.30
N GLN A 256 -28.61 12.68 -16.17
CA GLN A 256 -27.41 12.43 -16.96
C GLN A 256 -26.55 11.29 -16.36
N ILE A 257 -27.22 10.23 -15.93
CA ILE A 257 -26.60 9.11 -15.19
C ILE A 257 -26.40 7.84 -16.01
N SER A 258 -26.86 7.84 -17.27
CA SER A 258 -26.87 6.64 -18.13
C SER A 258 -25.49 6.06 -18.45
N GLN A 259 -24.43 6.85 -18.25
CA GLN A 259 -23.03 6.46 -18.46
C GLN A 259 -22.37 5.82 -17.23
N TYR A 260 -23.02 5.88 -16.07
CA TYR A 260 -22.49 5.38 -14.80
C TYR A 260 -23.05 3.99 -14.49
N SER A 261 -22.36 3.26 -13.63
CA SER A 261 -22.75 1.92 -13.17
C SER A 261 -23.36 1.91 -11.76
N GLY A 262 -23.25 3.02 -11.03
CA GLY A 262 -23.61 3.13 -9.62
C GLY A 262 -23.11 4.42 -8.97
N ILE A 263 -23.05 4.40 -7.65
CA ILE A 263 -22.45 5.46 -6.82
C ILE A 263 -21.40 4.87 -5.87
N HIS A 264 -20.49 5.73 -5.44
CA HIS A 264 -19.58 5.44 -4.33
C HIS A 264 -19.47 6.63 -3.38
N PHE A 265 -18.97 6.36 -2.18
CA PHE A 265 -18.62 7.36 -1.17
C PHE A 265 -17.63 6.76 -0.17
N SER A 266 -16.75 7.60 0.36
CA SER A 266 -15.90 7.22 1.49
C SER A 266 -16.57 7.64 2.80
N VAL A 267 -16.51 6.76 3.80
CA VAL A 267 -17.01 7.06 5.14
C VAL A 267 -16.02 6.61 6.22
N ARG A 268 -15.99 7.35 7.33
CA ARG A 268 -15.41 6.89 8.60
C ARG A 268 -16.15 7.50 9.79
N SER A 269 -15.80 7.09 10.99
CA SER A 269 -16.32 7.58 12.27
C SER A 269 -15.23 7.65 13.33
N ASP A 270 -15.47 8.34 14.45
CA ASP A 270 -14.49 8.40 15.55
C ASP A 270 -14.35 7.06 16.29
N ASP A 271 -15.38 6.22 16.26
CA ASP A 271 -15.44 4.89 16.86
C ASP A 271 -16.39 3.97 16.05
N ALA A 272 -16.68 2.77 16.54
CA ALA A 272 -17.49 1.80 15.80
C ALA A 272 -18.95 2.26 15.69
N GLY A 273 -19.34 2.72 14.51
CA GLY A 273 -20.70 3.16 14.19
C GLY A 273 -21.35 2.36 13.07
N LYS A 274 -22.60 2.64 12.76
CA LYS A 274 -23.34 1.97 11.68
C LYS A 274 -24.24 2.96 10.97
N LEU A 275 -24.21 2.96 9.64
CA LEU A 275 -25.05 3.80 8.80
C LEU A 275 -25.92 2.97 7.87
N VAL A 276 -27.02 3.55 7.40
CA VAL A 276 -27.83 3.05 6.28
C VAL A 276 -27.79 4.08 5.15
N LEU A 277 -27.49 3.63 3.93
CA LEU A 277 -27.60 4.46 2.73
C LEU A 277 -29.08 4.68 2.40
N ILE A 278 -29.49 5.95 2.37
CA ILE A 278 -30.79 6.40 1.90
C ILE A 278 -30.62 6.91 0.46
N PHE A 279 -31.15 6.16 -0.50
CA PHE A 279 -30.98 6.46 -1.92
C PHE A 279 -32.30 6.91 -2.54
N ASN A 280 -32.34 8.12 -3.11
CA ASN A 280 -33.54 8.74 -3.66
C ASN A 280 -34.74 8.72 -2.70
N GLY A 281 -34.47 8.86 -1.40
CA GLY A 281 -35.48 8.81 -0.33
C GLY A 281 -35.98 7.42 0.05
N ASN A 282 -35.43 6.35 -0.51
CA ASN A 282 -35.73 4.96 -0.14
C ASN A 282 -34.74 4.44 0.91
N ASN A 283 -34.98 3.22 1.41
CA ASN A 283 -34.10 2.46 2.31
C ASN A 283 -34.04 2.93 3.78
N TRP A 284 -34.95 3.81 4.21
CA TRP A 284 -35.02 4.23 5.62
C TRP A 284 -35.18 3.04 6.57
N GLY A 285 -34.21 2.88 7.47
CA GLY A 285 -34.14 1.80 8.44
C GLY A 285 -34.01 0.38 7.84
N ASP A 286 -33.57 0.26 6.58
CA ASP A 286 -33.37 -1.03 5.93
C ASP A 286 -31.93 -1.53 6.14
N ASP A 287 -31.80 -2.55 7.00
CA ASP A 287 -30.52 -3.17 7.35
C ASP A 287 -29.77 -3.76 6.14
N ASN A 288 -30.46 -4.05 5.02
CA ASN A 288 -29.83 -4.54 3.79
C ASN A 288 -28.94 -3.48 3.09
N PHE A 289 -29.18 -2.20 3.38
CA PHE A 289 -28.38 -1.08 2.89
C PHE A 289 -27.49 -0.49 3.98
N SER A 290 -27.32 -1.23 5.08
CA SER A 290 -26.48 -0.82 6.19
C SER A 290 -25.02 -1.24 6.02
N PHE A 291 -24.13 -0.47 6.63
CA PHE A 291 -22.71 -0.75 6.67
C PHE A 291 -22.09 -0.25 7.99
N GLU A 292 -21.13 -1.03 8.48
CA GLU A 292 -20.36 -0.71 9.69
C GLU A 292 -19.27 0.32 9.36
N THR A 293 -18.95 1.18 10.30
CA THR A 293 -17.95 2.25 10.16
C THR A 293 -16.93 2.17 11.30
N GLY A 294 -15.76 2.76 11.11
CA GLY A 294 -14.72 2.81 12.13
C GLY A 294 -13.74 3.95 11.88
N THR A 295 -12.58 3.92 12.52
CA THR A 295 -11.60 5.02 12.48
C THR A 295 -10.95 5.25 11.13
N GLU A 296 -10.93 4.22 10.28
CA GLU A 296 -10.35 4.27 8.94
C GLU A 296 -11.41 4.61 7.89
N TRP A 297 -11.00 5.31 6.83
CA TRP A 297 -11.85 5.50 5.65
C TRP A 297 -12.13 4.16 4.97
N VAL A 298 -13.40 3.94 4.65
CA VAL A 298 -13.86 2.81 3.85
C VAL A 298 -14.68 3.34 2.70
N ASP A 299 -14.34 2.91 1.49
CA ASP A 299 -15.12 3.18 0.29
C ASP A 299 -16.26 2.16 0.17
N TYR A 300 -17.48 2.66 0.08
CA TYR A 300 -18.65 1.86 -0.24
C TYR A 300 -19.07 2.15 -1.67
N THR A 301 -19.40 1.09 -2.40
CA THR A 301 -19.92 1.16 -3.77
C THR A 301 -21.27 0.46 -3.81
N PHE A 302 -22.22 1.08 -4.49
CA PHE A 302 -23.53 0.49 -4.78
C PHE A 302 -23.79 0.60 -6.26
N THR A 303 -23.93 -0.55 -6.91
CA THR A 303 -24.35 -0.63 -8.32
C THR A 303 -25.81 -0.23 -8.46
N TRP A 304 -26.21 0.16 -9.67
CA TRP A 304 -27.62 0.38 -9.97
C TRP A 304 -28.48 -0.86 -9.70
N GLU A 305 -27.97 -2.06 -9.95
CA GLU A 305 -28.71 -3.31 -9.67
C GLU A 305 -29.01 -3.48 -8.19
N GLU A 306 -28.03 -3.24 -7.32
CA GLU A 306 -28.19 -3.29 -5.86
C GLU A 306 -29.17 -2.22 -5.35
N LEU A 307 -29.25 -1.09 -6.03
CA LEU A 307 -30.18 0.01 -5.72
C LEU A 307 -31.59 -0.16 -6.33
N GLY A 308 -31.89 -1.33 -6.89
CA GLY A 308 -33.21 -1.64 -7.46
C GLY A 308 -33.37 -1.33 -8.95
N GLY A 309 -32.26 -1.15 -9.65
CA GLY A 309 -32.17 -0.77 -11.06
C GLY A 309 -31.74 0.69 -11.24
N MET A 310 -31.34 1.05 -12.47
CA MET A 310 -30.98 2.43 -12.80
C MET A 310 -32.22 3.34 -12.62
N PRO A 311 -32.16 4.36 -11.76
CA PRO A 311 -33.31 5.25 -11.55
C PRO A 311 -33.50 6.17 -12.77
N GLU A 312 -34.65 6.85 -12.83
CA GLU A 312 -34.88 7.88 -13.86
C GLU A 312 -33.92 9.08 -13.70
N ALA A 313 -33.55 9.38 -12.45
CA ALA A 313 -32.58 10.40 -12.09
C ALA A 313 -31.96 10.07 -10.72
N LEU A 314 -30.73 10.51 -10.48
CA LEU A 314 -30.25 10.70 -9.13
C LEU A 314 -30.95 11.92 -8.55
N GLN A 315 -31.54 11.77 -7.36
CA GLN A 315 -32.37 12.78 -6.69
C GLN A 315 -31.91 13.10 -5.27
N ASN A 316 -31.32 12.14 -4.56
CA ASN A 316 -30.89 12.33 -3.18
C ASN A 316 -29.94 11.22 -2.74
N ILE A 317 -28.87 11.59 -2.04
CA ILE A 317 -28.01 10.69 -1.28
C ILE A 317 -28.00 11.19 0.17
N SER A 318 -28.42 10.32 1.09
CA SER A 318 -28.48 10.63 2.52
C SER A 318 -28.01 9.41 3.33
N PHE A 319 -27.67 9.62 4.60
CA PHE A 319 -27.22 8.55 5.49
C PHE A 319 -27.94 8.64 6.83
N GLN A 320 -28.48 7.51 7.28
CA GLN A 320 -29.14 7.40 8.57
C GLN A 320 -28.24 6.65 9.57
N GLU A 321 -28.11 7.18 10.79
CA GLU A 321 -27.49 6.48 11.92
C GLU A 321 -28.32 5.23 12.29
N PHE A 322 -27.65 4.08 12.44
CA PHE A 322 -28.32 2.80 12.57
C PHE A 322 -27.75 1.88 13.67
N SER A 323 -26.86 2.40 14.51
CA SER A 323 -26.44 1.75 15.77
C SER A 323 -27.35 2.14 16.95
N GLY A 324 -28.08 3.24 16.84
CA GLY A 324 -28.95 3.79 17.88
C GLY A 324 -28.24 4.68 18.91
N GLU A 325 -26.96 4.99 18.69
CA GLU A 325 -26.13 5.85 19.54
C GLU A 325 -25.62 7.05 18.74
N ALA A 326 -25.19 8.11 19.42
CA ALA A 326 -24.66 9.30 18.77
C ALA A 326 -23.18 9.12 18.41
N HIS A 327 -22.82 9.46 17.17
CA HIS A 327 -21.46 9.31 16.64
C HIS A 327 -21.06 10.50 15.77
N ASN A 328 -19.76 10.81 15.73
CA ASN A 328 -19.20 11.68 14.69
C ASN A 328 -18.90 10.85 13.46
N TYR A 329 -19.57 11.17 12.35
CA TYR A 329 -19.32 10.59 11.04
C TYR A 329 -18.62 11.60 10.13
N TYR A 330 -17.84 11.05 9.22
CA TYR A 330 -17.09 11.80 8.22
C TYR A 330 -17.39 11.22 6.84
N PHE A 331 -17.65 12.09 5.87
CA PHE A 331 -18.03 11.73 4.51
C PHE A 331 -17.13 12.46 3.51
N ASP A 332 -16.70 11.76 2.48
CA ASP A 332 -15.84 12.30 1.44
C ASP A 332 -15.98 11.49 0.14
N ASN A 333 -15.34 11.92 -0.94
CA ASN A 333 -15.27 11.20 -2.22
C ASN A 333 -16.62 10.68 -2.73
N ILE A 334 -17.67 11.49 -2.65
CA ILE A 334 -19.00 11.07 -3.11
C ILE A 334 -19.04 11.25 -4.62
N GLY A 335 -19.38 10.19 -5.36
CA GLY A 335 -19.35 10.24 -6.81
C GLY A 335 -20.07 9.08 -7.47
N PHE A 336 -20.03 9.09 -8.81
CA PHE A 336 -20.53 8.00 -9.64
C PHE A 336 -19.43 6.98 -9.92
N THR A 337 -19.82 5.70 -10.05
CA THR A 337 -18.92 4.67 -10.57
C THR A 337 -19.08 4.50 -12.07
N VAL A 338 -18.01 4.08 -12.74
CA VAL A 338 -18.02 3.70 -14.16
C VAL A 338 -17.98 2.18 -14.27
N ALA A 339 -18.39 1.63 -15.42
CA ALA A 339 -18.20 0.21 -15.69
C ALA A 339 -16.73 -0.04 -16.07
N GLU A 340 -16.15 -1.11 -15.53
CA GLU A 340 -14.82 -1.60 -15.91
C GLU A 340 -14.76 -2.14 -17.35
#